data_AF-A0A1G0VCJ8-F1
#
_entry.id   AF-A0A1G0VCJ8-F1
#
_cell.length_a   1.000
_cell.length_b   1.000
_cell.length_c   1.000
_cell.angle_alpha   90.00
_cell.angle_beta   90.00
_cell.angle_gamma   90.00
#
_symmetry.space_group_name_H-M   'P 1'
#
loop_
_entity.id
_entity.type
_entity.pdbx_description
1 polymer ?
#
loop_
_entity_poly.entity_id
_entity_poly.type
_entity_poly.pdbx_seq_one_letter_code
_entity_poly.pdbx_strand_id
1 'polypeptide(L)'
;MKPLGNFPEPFQLANNSSRFNSLSRGYKFVEKRSVLFQMFLFLFFFAFLFPSLVYPFNAEFEIKSLRVYSGSDETSFPVIDYSSEGEKSITIDFDVQATFYPNLIIQFKYCDDNWQPYENQFLQNPLYNTEYNLWLDKIPSGVSGARYHYTGTFPNNNVQFPFSGKWRFFITDSQNKNLVYASEKFFVINPDVKLNVQVMRETMQGSYGDKANLGRTLVIKTNFTLPDSLISANVRKIEIVKNRMISNPIVVDRNTNTQERYYEWDAGRKFSFIARNLRPGNEYRQIDTRNLSNYPTSTVDAKFGEFDQSDLFTKHPRDFNGSSLLLNFKNANADYQNVVFKLKAPENVTKPIFLTGSFNDWKLLPEYEMYDDKGMMNISIPLKRGVHAYQYVAADINGDKISNADWEILEGNFFETENEYYIFLYYESQEKGGYNKIIGFAKIRTGAL
;
A
#
# COMPACT_ATOMS: atom_id res chain seq x y z
N MET A 1 38.43 -25.54 65.33
CA MET A 1 39.31 -26.61 64.81
C MET A 1 39.83 -26.19 63.44
N LYS A 2 41.13 -25.93 63.34
CA LYS A 2 42.00 -26.06 62.15
C LYS A 2 42.40 -27.57 62.02
N PRO A 3 43.24 -28.08 61.07
CA PRO A 3 44.11 -27.35 60.11
C PRO A 3 44.38 -27.98 58.70
N LEU A 4 45.12 -27.19 57.87
CA LEU A 4 46.29 -27.49 56.96
C LEU A 4 46.09 -28.33 55.67
N GLY A 5 46.77 -28.11 54.53
CA GLY A 5 47.90 -27.26 54.05
C GLY A 5 48.07 -27.54 52.52
N ASN A 6 48.88 -26.90 51.66
CA ASN A 6 50.12 -26.13 51.75
C ASN A 6 50.36 -25.29 50.46
N PHE A 7 51.19 -24.24 50.62
CA PHE A 7 51.87 -23.29 49.69
C PHE A 7 53.00 -23.92 48.83
N PRO A 8 53.93 -23.18 48.12
CA PRO A 8 54.05 -21.74 47.71
C PRO A 8 54.34 -21.55 46.18
N GLU A 9 54.11 -20.41 45.49
CA GLU A 9 54.78 -19.07 45.44
C GLU A 9 56.05 -18.97 44.50
N PRO A 10 56.52 -17.76 44.08
CA PRO A 10 56.51 -17.24 42.69
C PRO A 10 57.91 -16.81 42.17
N PHE A 11 58.07 -16.16 40.99
CA PHE A 11 59.11 -15.12 40.75
C PHE A 11 58.98 -14.40 39.38
N GLN A 12 59.52 -13.18 39.35
CA GLN A 12 59.37 -12.06 38.42
C GLN A 12 60.41 -11.95 37.27
N LEU A 13 60.00 -11.18 36.23
CA LEU A 13 60.70 -10.09 35.49
C LEU A 13 62.02 -10.30 34.70
N ALA A 14 62.00 -9.77 33.47
CA ALA A 14 62.91 -8.75 32.89
C ALA A 14 63.68 -9.08 31.59
N ASN A 15 63.41 -8.23 30.59
CA ASN A 15 64.31 -7.51 29.66
C ASN A 15 65.23 -8.19 28.62
N ASN A 16 65.00 -7.74 27.37
CA ASN A 16 65.94 -7.30 26.32
C ASN A 16 67.14 -8.18 25.91
N SER A 17 67.22 -8.52 24.62
CA SER A 17 68.12 -7.84 23.67
C SER A 17 68.28 -8.59 22.33
N SER A 18 68.68 -7.80 21.34
CA SER A 18 68.92 -7.98 19.90
C SER A 18 70.03 -8.95 19.47
N ARG A 19 69.93 -9.54 18.26
CA ARG A 19 70.82 -9.30 17.06
C ARG A 19 70.90 -10.52 16.09
N PHE A 20 70.71 -10.20 14.81
CA PHE A 20 71.40 -10.62 13.57
C PHE A 20 72.24 -11.91 13.49
N ASN A 21 72.00 -12.71 12.43
CA ASN A 21 72.98 -13.21 11.41
C ASN A 21 72.23 -14.03 10.32
N SER A 22 72.30 -13.67 9.03
CA SER A 22 73.23 -14.14 7.95
C SER A 22 72.82 -15.53 7.39
N LEU A 23 72.65 -15.84 6.09
CA LEU A 23 73.52 -15.86 4.88
C LEU A 23 72.64 -16.35 3.68
N SER A 24 72.61 -15.73 2.49
CA SER A 24 73.43 -15.91 1.26
C SER A 24 72.94 -16.92 0.19
N ARG A 25 73.20 -16.58 -1.09
CA ARG A 25 73.03 -17.29 -2.41
C ARG A 25 71.69 -17.05 -3.11
N GLY A 26 71.58 -16.61 -4.37
CA GLY A 26 72.52 -16.45 -5.48
C GLY A 26 72.06 -17.29 -6.68
N TYR A 27 71.51 -16.68 -7.74
CA TYR A 27 71.33 -17.34 -9.05
C TYR A 27 71.54 -16.39 -10.23
N LYS A 28 72.28 -16.90 -11.22
CA LYS A 28 72.82 -16.25 -12.41
C LYS A 28 71.85 -16.30 -13.61
N PHE A 29 72.02 -15.31 -14.48
CA PHE A 29 71.64 -15.23 -15.89
C PHE A 29 72.31 -16.31 -16.78
N VAL A 30 71.66 -16.72 -17.88
CA VAL A 30 72.13 -16.63 -19.30
C VAL A 30 71.20 -17.44 -20.26
N GLU A 31 70.69 -16.73 -21.29
CA GLU A 31 70.34 -17.05 -22.72
C GLU A 31 69.87 -18.48 -23.16
N LYS A 32 68.94 -18.68 -24.12
CA LYS A 32 68.99 -18.27 -25.55
C LYS A 32 67.63 -18.45 -26.30
N ARG A 33 67.55 -17.77 -27.46
CA ARG A 33 66.44 -17.48 -28.40
C ARG A 33 65.80 -18.67 -29.15
N SER A 34 64.53 -18.55 -29.58
CA SER A 34 64.13 -18.39 -31.01
C SER A 34 62.61 -18.59 -31.27
N VAL A 35 62.11 -17.89 -32.30
CA VAL A 35 60.81 -18.05 -32.99
C VAL A 35 59.58 -17.43 -32.30
N LEU A 36 59.27 -16.15 -32.59
CA LEU A 36 57.88 -15.61 -32.56
C LEU A 36 57.77 -14.18 -33.14
N PHE A 37 58.56 -13.85 -34.17
CA PHE A 37 58.57 -12.50 -34.78
C PHE A 37 57.72 -12.38 -36.07
N GLN A 38 56.75 -13.28 -36.29
CA GLN A 38 55.92 -13.27 -37.51
C GLN A 38 54.40 -13.39 -37.27
N MET A 39 53.93 -13.28 -36.02
CA MET A 39 52.50 -13.28 -35.69
C MET A 39 51.97 -11.93 -35.18
N PHE A 40 52.77 -10.86 -35.27
CA PHE A 40 52.43 -9.55 -34.72
C PHE A 40 51.82 -8.57 -35.74
N LEU A 41 51.60 -8.98 -37.00
CA LEU A 41 51.14 -8.08 -38.06
C LEU A 41 49.81 -8.47 -38.73
N PHE A 42 49.05 -9.41 -38.14
CA PHE A 42 47.71 -9.78 -38.62
C PHE A 42 46.61 -9.73 -37.54
N LEU A 43 46.95 -9.25 -36.33
CA LEU A 43 46.02 -9.06 -35.21
C LEU A 43 45.67 -7.58 -34.95
N PHE A 44 46.17 -6.66 -35.78
CA PHE A 44 45.97 -5.22 -35.61
C PHE A 44 44.92 -4.61 -36.55
N PHE A 45 44.15 -5.43 -37.28
CA PHE A 45 43.14 -4.96 -38.23
C PHE A 45 41.71 -5.45 -37.96
N PHE A 46 41.42 -5.98 -36.77
CA PHE A 46 40.08 -6.47 -36.42
C PHE A 46 39.65 -6.16 -34.98
N ALA A 47 39.98 -4.96 -34.48
CA ALA A 47 39.55 -4.49 -33.17
C ALA A 47 39.19 -2.99 -33.16
N PHE A 48 38.50 -2.53 -34.20
CA PHE A 48 37.80 -1.23 -34.19
C PHE A 48 36.43 -1.36 -34.88
N LEU A 49 35.62 -2.28 -34.37
CA LEU A 49 34.18 -2.14 -34.38
C LEU A 49 33.79 -2.08 -32.90
N PHE A 50 33.83 -0.88 -32.33
CA PHE A 50 33.02 -0.61 -31.15
C PHE A 50 31.57 -0.77 -31.62
N PRO A 51 30.79 -1.77 -31.16
CA PRO A 51 29.38 -1.50 -31.07
C PRO A 51 29.29 -0.30 -30.15
N SER A 52 28.81 0.83 -30.66
CA SER A 52 28.23 1.83 -29.79
C SER A 52 27.21 1.06 -28.96
N LEU A 53 27.53 0.83 -27.69
CA LEU A 53 26.54 0.51 -26.68
C LEU A 53 25.60 1.69 -26.72
N VAL A 54 24.56 1.57 -27.54
CA VAL A 54 23.32 2.30 -27.33
C VAL A 54 22.86 1.76 -25.99
N TYR A 55 23.29 2.41 -24.91
CA TYR A 55 22.54 2.33 -23.67
C TYR A 55 21.10 2.62 -24.09
N PRO A 56 20.15 1.70 -23.90
CA PRO A 56 18.77 2.11 -24.00
C PRO A 56 18.67 3.31 -23.07
N PHE A 57 18.37 4.47 -23.66
CA PHE A 57 18.04 5.66 -22.91
C PHE A 57 16.83 5.22 -22.09
N ASN A 58 17.05 4.82 -20.84
CA ASN A 58 15.97 4.52 -19.91
C ASN A 58 15.29 5.87 -19.74
N ALA A 59 14.25 6.11 -20.54
CA ALA A 59 13.38 7.23 -20.32
C ALA A 59 12.77 6.96 -18.95
N GLU A 60 13.24 7.71 -17.95
CA GLU A 60 12.73 7.59 -16.60
C GLU A 60 11.28 8.10 -16.64
N PHE A 61 10.35 7.16 -16.49
CA PHE A 61 8.94 7.44 -16.39
C PHE A 61 8.54 7.33 -14.93
N GLU A 62 7.85 8.34 -14.41
CA GLU A 62 7.26 8.31 -13.08
C GLU A 62 5.74 8.35 -13.24
N ILE A 63 5.06 7.32 -12.71
CA ILE A 63 3.61 7.31 -12.58
C ILE A 63 3.26 8.09 -11.31
N LYS A 64 2.39 9.09 -11.44
CA LYS A 64 2.01 9.98 -10.35
C LYS A 64 0.50 10.01 -10.17
N SER A 65 0.06 10.25 -8.94
CA SER A 65 -1.35 10.32 -8.55
C SER A 65 -2.20 9.19 -9.15
N LEU A 66 -1.69 7.96 -9.09
CA LEU A 66 -2.43 6.78 -9.53
C LEU A 66 -3.65 6.57 -8.64
N ARG A 67 -4.82 6.47 -9.27
CA ARG A 67 -6.10 6.23 -8.60
C ARG A 67 -6.89 5.18 -9.33
N VAL A 68 -7.67 4.43 -8.56
CA VAL A 68 -8.67 3.49 -9.06
C VAL A 68 -9.95 3.66 -8.26
N TYR A 69 -11.07 3.77 -8.97
CA TYR A 69 -12.39 3.98 -8.39
C TYR A 69 -13.47 3.35 -9.28
N SER A 70 -14.67 3.17 -8.74
CA SER A 70 -15.79 2.55 -9.47
C SER A 70 -16.55 3.55 -10.33
N GLY A 71 -16.95 3.11 -11.51
CA GLY A 71 -17.66 3.93 -12.49
C GLY A 71 -16.92 5.24 -12.77
N SER A 72 -17.60 6.36 -12.57
CA SER A 72 -17.07 7.72 -12.76
C SER A 72 -16.95 8.51 -11.46
N ASP A 73 -17.28 7.91 -10.31
CA ASP A 73 -17.20 8.60 -9.01
C ASP A 73 -15.80 8.40 -8.41
N GLU A 74 -14.97 9.45 -8.48
CA GLU A 74 -13.62 9.48 -7.92
C GLU A 74 -13.58 9.17 -6.41
N THR A 75 -14.71 9.30 -5.71
CA THR A 75 -14.85 9.02 -4.28
C THR A 75 -15.30 7.59 -3.96
N SER A 76 -15.55 6.76 -4.98
CA SER A 76 -16.03 5.38 -4.80
C SER A 76 -14.91 4.35 -4.64
N PHE A 77 -15.14 3.36 -3.77
CA PHE A 77 -14.23 2.24 -3.52
C PHE A 77 -14.01 1.41 -4.79
N PRO A 78 -12.80 0.89 -5.08
CA PRO A 78 -12.50 0.21 -6.35
C PRO A 78 -13.04 -1.22 -6.37
N VAL A 79 -14.30 -1.36 -6.78
CA VAL A 79 -15.01 -2.64 -6.87
C VAL A 79 -15.84 -2.70 -8.14
N ILE A 80 -15.76 -3.82 -8.84
CA ILE A 80 -16.69 -4.16 -9.92
C ILE A 80 -17.73 -5.09 -9.31
N ASP A 81 -18.95 -4.62 -9.12
CA ASP A 81 -20.08 -5.43 -8.67
C ASP A 81 -21.04 -5.68 -9.84
N TYR A 82 -20.91 -6.87 -10.45
CA TYR A 82 -21.79 -7.31 -11.55
C TYR A 82 -23.22 -7.59 -11.11
N SER A 83 -23.49 -7.71 -9.80
CA SER A 83 -24.85 -7.82 -9.27
C SER A 83 -25.52 -6.47 -9.08
N SER A 84 -24.74 -5.39 -8.97
CA SER A 84 -25.25 -4.02 -8.88
C SER A 84 -25.63 -3.47 -10.26
N GLU A 85 -26.49 -2.46 -10.33
CA GLU A 85 -26.79 -1.77 -11.59
C GLU A 85 -25.75 -0.71 -11.97
N GLY A 86 -25.00 -0.14 -10.99
CA GLY A 86 -24.15 1.04 -11.19
C GLY A 86 -22.64 0.82 -11.11
N GLU A 87 -22.14 -0.09 -10.26
CA GLU A 87 -20.71 -0.28 -10.01
C GLU A 87 -20.12 -1.39 -10.90
N LYS A 88 -20.46 -1.42 -12.20
CA LYS A 88 -20.07 -2.51 -13.14
C LYS A 88 -18.71 -2.31 -13.82
N SER A 89 -17.99 -1.26 -13.46
CA SER A 89 -16.68 -0.94 -14.03
C SER A 89 -15.82 -0.21 -13.01
N ILE A 90 -14.51 -0.27 -13.19
CA ILE A 90 -13.56 0.64 -12.55
C ILE A 90 -12.98 1.61 -13.57
N THR A 91 -12.55 2.77 -13.10
CA THR A 91 -11.74 3.71 -13.85
C THR A 91 -10.36 3.80 -13.21
N ILE A 92 -9.33 3.70 -14.04
CA ILE A 92 -7.92 3.88 -13.68
C ILE A 92 -7.50 5.25 -14.21
N ASP A 93 -6.96 6.08 -13.33
CA ASP A 93 -6.63 7.48 -13.58
C ASP A 93 -5.23 7.78 -13.05
N PHE A 94 -4.32 8.29 -13.88
CA PHE A 94 -2.97 8.66 -13.44
C PHE A 94 -2.30 9.68 -14.36
N ASP A 95 -1.30 10.34 -13.80
CA ASP A 95 -0.39 11.21 -14.54
C ASP A 95 0.93 10.48 -14.81
N VAL A 96 1.61 10.88 -15.89
CA VAL A 96 2.95 10.39 -16.22
C VAL A 96 3.89 11.58 -16.39
N GLN A 97 4.94 11.60 -15.58
CA GLN A 97 6.07 12.47 -15.82
C GLN A 97 7.08 11.75 -16.74
N ALA A 98 7.33 12.36 -17.89
CA ALA A 98 8.16 11.76 -18.93
C ALA A 98 8.74 12.80 -19.89
N THR A 99 9.95 12.55 -20.42
CA THR A 99 10.56 13.41 -21.44
C THR A 99 9.99 13.14 -22.85
N PHE A 100 9.53 11.93 -23.11
CA PHE A 100 8.96 11.51 -24.39
C PHE A 100 7.62 10.82 -24.17
N TYR A 101 6.84 10.62 -25.23
CA TYR A 101 5.58 9.89 -25.11
C TYR A 101 5.86 8.46 -24.62
N PRO A 102 5.32 8.05 -23.46
CA PRO A 102 5.69 6.78 -22.84
C PRO A 102 4.96 5.62 -23.53
N ASN A 103 5.62 4.47 -23.65
CA ASN A 103 5.04 3.28 -24.27
C ASN A 103 4.64 2.26 -23.20
N LEU A 104 3.52 2.54 -22.54
CA LEU A 104 3.02 1.81 -21.38
C LEU A 104 1.88 0.87 -21.76
N ILE A 105 1.74 -0.23 -21.02
CA ILE A 105 0.60 -1.14 -21.07
C ILE A 105 0.05 -1.37 -19.65
N ILE A 106 -1.18 -1.87 -19.53
CA ILE A 106 -1.76 -2.28 -18.25
C ILE A 106 -2.06 -3.77 -18.27
N GLN A 107 -1.43 -4.52 -17.37
CA GLN A 107 -1.65 -5.96 -17.22
C GLN A 107 -2.51 -6.25 -16.00
N PHE A 108 -3.61 -6.99 -16.19
CA PHE A 108 -4.53 -7.39 -15.14
C PHE A 108 -4.29 -8.84 -14.75
N LYS A 109 -4.17 -9.09 -13.44
CA LYS A 109 -3.92 -10.43 -12.89
C LYS A 109 -4.89 -10.74 -11.75
N TYR A 110 -5.43 -11.95 -11.78
CA TYR A 110 -6.23 -12.50 -10.68
C TYR A 110 -5.30 -12.92 -9.53
N CYS A 111 -5.69 -12.60 -8.29
CA CYS A 111 -4.81 -12.73 -7.13
C CYS A 111 -5.41 -13.61 -6.03
N ASP A 112 -4.51 -14.21 -5.26
CA ASP A 112 -4.82 -14.94 -4.04
C ASP A 112 -5.13 -13.99 -2.86
N ASP A 113 -5.29 -14.58 -1.68
CA ASP A 113 -5.60 -13.88 -0.43
C ASP A 113 -4.55 -12.81 -0.08
N ASN A 114 -3.29 -13.03 -0.44
CA ASN A 114 -2.14 -12.19 -0.13
C ASN A 114 -1.83 -11.19 -1.24
N TRP A 115 -2.77 -10.98 -2.17
CA TRP A 115 -2.59 -10.10 -3.33
C TRP A 115 -1.45 -10.56 -4.26
N GLN A 116 -1.10 -11.84 -4.24
CA GLN A 116 -0.14 -12.43 -5.17
C GLN A 116 -0.87 -12.97 -6.40
N PRO A 117 -0.43 -12.63 -7.63
CA PRO A 117 -1.00 -13.21 -8.83
C PRO A 117 -0.96 -14.73 -8.83
N TYR A 118 -2.06 -15.37 -9.22
CA TYR A 118 -2.06 -16.83 -9.40
C TYR A 118 -1.15 -17.24 -10.57
N GLU A 119 -0.22 -18.15 -10.30
CA GLU A 119 0.56 -18.86 -11.32
C GLU A 119 -0.24 -20.04 -11.93
N ASN A 120 -1.46 -19.74 -12.38
CA ASN A 120 -2.38 -20.71 -12.97
C ASN A 120 -2.88 -20.21 -14.33
N GLN A 121 -2.56 -20.93 -15.40
CA GLN A 121 -2.95 -20.56 -16.77
C GLN A 121 -4.48 -20.56 -16.98
N PHE A 122 -5.25 -21.35 -16.22
CA PHE A 122 -6.71 -21.37 -16.32
C PHE A 122 -7.39 -20.15 -15.72
N LEU A 123 -6.67 -19.39 -14.88
CA LEU A 123 -7.13 -18.15 -14.26
C LEU A 123 -6.60 -16.90 -15.00
N GLN A 124 -5.90 -17.12 -16.11
CA GLN A 124 -5.37 -16.06 -16.95
C GLN A 124 -5.99 -16.16 -18.34
N ASN A 125 -6.21 -15.01 -18.97
CA ASN A 125 -6.65 -14.94 -20.36
C ASN A 125 -5.71 -14.00 -21.12
N PRO A 126 -4.68 -14.53 -21.82
CA PRO A 126 -3.69 -13.71 -22.51
C PRO A 126 -4.27 -12.73 -23.53
N LEU A 127 -5.47 -13.00 -24.05
CA LEU A 127 -6.17 -12.14 -25.01
C LEU A 127 -6.95 -11.00 -24.34
N TYR A 128 -7.46 -11.22 -23.12
CA TYR A 128 -8.39 -10.30 -22.45
C TYR A 128 -7.92 -9.83 -21.07
N ASN A 129 -6.61 -9.89 -20.81
CA ASN A 129 -6.01 -9.46 -19.53
C ASN A 129 -5.06 -8.28 -19.69
N THR A 130 -4.96 -7.66 -20.86
CA THR A 130 -3.98 -6.60 -21.10
C THR A 130 -4.57 -5.51 -21.98
N GLU A 131 -4.49 -4.27 -21.51
CA GLU A 131 -4.70 -3.09 -22.34
C GLU A 131 -3.36 -2.68 -22.94
N TYR A 132 -3.26 -2.79 -24.26
CA TYR A 132 -2.03 -2.51 -25.01
C TYR A 132 -1.98 -1.06 -25.52
N ASN A 133 -3.13 -0.41 -25.70
CA ASN A 133 -3.21 0.90 -26.33
C ASN A 133 -3.63 1.96 -25.32
N LEU A 134 -2.66 2.49 -24.58
CA LEU A 134 -2.90 3.61 -23.67
C LEU A 134 -2.84 4.93 -24.44
N TRP A 135 -3.98 5.59 -24.56
CA TRP A 135 -4.11 6.92 -25.15
C TRP A 135 -3.85 7.97 -24.08
N LEU A 136 -2.63 8.53 -24.07
CA LEU A 136 -2.25 9.53 -23.09
C LEU A 136 -2.49 10.94 -23.64
N ASP A 137 -3.26 11.73 -22.91
CA ASP A 137 -3.49 13.13 -23.19
C ASP A 137 -2.32 13.98 -22.71
N LYS A 138 -1.99 15.05 -23.46
CA LYS A 138 -0.98 16.01 -23.02
C LYS A 138 -1.57 16.97 -21.99
N ILE A 139 -0.89 17.13 -20.86
CA ILE A 139 -1.27 18.08 -19.81
C ILE A 139 -0.95 19.53 -20.28
N PRO A 140 -1.77 20.54 -19.92
CA PRO A 140 -1.48 21.95 -20.23
C PRO A 140 -0.15 22.44 -19.67
N SER A 141 0.46 23.44 -20.34
CA SER A 141 1.79 23.97 -19.99
C SER A 141 1.90 24.66 -18.63
N GLY A 142 0.78 24.93 -17.95
CA GLY A 142 0.78 25.49 -16.59
C GLY A 142 1.09 24.48 -15.49
N VAL A 143 1.11 23.18 -15.83
CA VAL A 143 1.43 22.09 -14.91
C VAL A 143 2.85 21.60 -15.21
N SER A 144 3.69 21.56 -14.18
CA SER A 144 5.10 21.19 -14.30
C SER A 144 5.42 19.80 -13.74
N GLY A 145 4.59 19.29 -12.81
CA GLY A 145 4.83 18.01 -12.14
C GLY A 145 4.53 16.75 -12.95
N ALA A 146 3.85 16.88 -14.09
CA ALA A 146 3.58 15.79 -15.03
C ALA A 146 3.37 16.31 -16.46
N ARG A 147 3.60 15.46 -17.47
CA ARG A 147 3.48 15.83 -18.88
C ARG A 147 2.29 15.19 -19.60
N TYR A 148 1.93 13.99 -19.19
CA TYR A 148 0.85 13.23 -19.79
C TYR A 148 -0.14 12.76 -18.73
N HIS A 149 -1.38 12.52 -19.15
CA HIS A 149 -2.45 12.01 -18.32
C HIS A 149 -3.15 10.85 -19.02
N TYR A 150 -3.55 9.84 -18.25
CA TYR A 150 -4.31 8.70 -18.75
C TYR A 150 -5.54 8.48 -17.88
N THR A 151 -6.67 8.24 -18.54
CA THR A 151 -7.89 7.72 -17.91
C THR A 151 -8.42 6.57 -18.76
N GLY A 152 -8.77 5.45 -18.12
CA GLY A 152 -9.37 4.31 -18.81
C GLY A 152 -10.35 3.55 -17.94
N THR A 153 -11.45 3.09 -18.54
CA THR A 153 -12.52 2.35 -17.85
C THR A 153 -12.49 0.87 -18.25
N PHE A 154 -12.65 -0.01 -17.26
CA PHE A 154 -12.58 -1.47 -17.41
C PHE A 154 -13.74 -2.16 -16.68
N PRO A 155 -14.30 -3.28 -17.19
CA PRO A 155 -13.88 -3.98 -18.40
C PRO A 155 -14.16 -3.19 -19.68
N ASN A 156 -13.46 -3.53 -20.75
CA ASN A 156 -13.61 -2.94 -22.09
C ASN A 156 -13.46 -4.04 -23.17
N ASN A 157 -13.29 -3.67 -24.44
CA ASN A 157 -13.14 -4.66 -25.52
C ASN A 157 -11.86 -5.52 -25.41
N ASN A 158 -10.83 -5.02 -24.74
CA ASN A 158 -9.52 -5.67 -24.59
C ASN A 158 -9.34 -6.35 -23.23
N VAL A 159 -10.18 -6.03 -22.24
CA VAL A 159 -10.00 -6.50 -20.85
C VAL A 159 -11.32 -6.98 -20.27
N GLN A 160 -11.32 -8.20 -19.73
CA GLN A 160 -12.47 -8.83 -19.09
C GLN A 160 -12.10 -9.40 -17.72
N PHE A 161 -13.07 -9.45 -16.81
CA PHE A 161 -12.89 -10.01 -15.47
C PHE A 161 -13.87 -11.16 -15.20
N PRO A 162 -13.55 -12.39 -15.64
CA PRO A 162 -14.46 -13.53 -15.51
C PRO A 162 -14.50 -14.16 -14.11
N PHE A 163 -13.58 -13.78 -13.21
CA PHE A 163 -13.46 -14.36 -11.87
C PHE A 163 -13.80 -13.35 -10.79
N SER A 164 -14.69 -13.76 -9.88
CA SER A 164 -15.03 -12.99 -8.68
C SER A 164 -13.97 -13.19 -7.61
N GLY A 165 -13.24 -12.13 -7.26
CA GLY A 165 -12.13 -12.17 -6.31
C GLY A 165 -11.26 -10.91 -6.32
N LYS A 166 -10.04 -11.06 -5.82
CA LYS A 166 -9.03 -9.99 -5.79
C LYS A 166 -8.34 -9.87 -7.14
N TRP A 167 -8.21 -8.66 -7.64
CA TRP A 167 -7.47 -8.37 -8.87
C TRP A 167 -6.44 -7.28 -8.64
N ARG A 168 -5.31 -7.40 -9.33
CA ARG A 168 -4.30 -6.34 -9.42
C ARG A 168 -4.08 -5.97 -10.85
N PHE A 169 -3.82 -4.70 -11.09
CA PHE A 169 -3.27 -4.26 -12.35
C PHE A 169 -1.85 -3.73 -12.16
N PHE A 170 -1.05 -3.86 -13.22
CA PHE A 170 0.35 -3.44 -13.26
C PHE A 170 0.53 -2.54 -14.48
N ILE A 171 1.00 -1.31 -14.27
CA ILE A 171 1.41 -0.40 -15.34
C ILE A 171 2.87 -0.72 -15.64
N THR A 172 3.12 -1.23 -16.84
CA THR A 172 4.43 -1.76 -17.23
C THR A 172 4.89 -1.21 -18.57
N ASP A 173 6.19 -1.36 -18.84
CA ASP A 173 6.74 -1.07 -20.17
C ASP A 173 6.23 -2.11 -21.19
N SER A 174 5.83 -1.62 -22.37
CA SER A 174 5.30 -2.46 -23.46
C SER A 174 6.30 -3.50 -23.98
N GLN A 175 7.60 -3.19 -23.97
CA GLN A 175 8.68 -4.05 -24.47
C GLN A 175 9.22 -4.96 -23.36
N ASN A 176 9.24 -4.47 -22.12
CA ASN A 176 9.66 -5.24 -20.95
C ASN A 176 8.58 -5.25 -19.85
N LYS A 177 7.71 -6.27 -19.91
CA LYS A 177 6.60 -6.47 -18.97
C LYS A 177 7.03 -6.69 -17.50
N ASN A 178 8.32 -6.95 -17.25
CA ASN A 178 8.86 -7.09 -15.89
C ASN A 178 9.20 -5.73 -15.25
N LEU A 179 9.29 -4.66 -16.05
CA LEU A 179 9.50 -3.32 -15.56
C LEU A 179 8.14 -2.72 -15.15
N VAL A 180 7.82 -2.84 -13.85
CA VAL A 180 6.58 -2.34 -13.26
C VAL A 180 6.82 -0.94 -12.70
N TYR A 181 6.07 0.04 -13.19
CA TYR A 181 6.15 1.43 -12.71
C TYR A 181 5.19 1.70 -11.56
N ALA A 182 3.99 1.11 -11.60
CA ALA A 182 3.00 1.20 -10.54
C ALA A 182 2.03 0.02 -10.59
N SER A 183 1.35 -0.24 -9.48
CA SER A 183 0.33 -1.28 -9.42
C SER A 183 -0.71 -0.91 -8.38
N GLU A 184 -1.97 -1.23 -8.62
CA GLU A 184 -3.03 -1.06 -7.64
C GLU A 184 -3.97 -2.25 -7.56
N LYS A 185 -4.80 -2.24 -6.51
CA LYS A 185 -5.68 -3.33 -6.10
C LYS A 185 -7.14 -2.95 -6.33
N PHE A 186 -7.94 -3.91 -6.77
CA PHE A 186 -9.39 -3.76 -6.85
C PHE A 186 -10.08 -5.12 -6.67
N PHE A 187 -11.40 -5.08 -6.51
CA PHE A 187 -12.21 -6.28 -6.33
C PHE A 187 -13.15 -6.46 -7.52
N VAL A 188 -13.43 -7.71 -7.87
CA VAL A 188 -14.45 -8.08 -8.84
C VAL A 188 -15.41 -9.02 -8.16
N ILE A 189 -16.70 -8.74 -8.26
CA ILE A 189 -17.75 -9.36 -7.46
C ILE A 189 -18.84 -9.87 -8.40
N ASN A 190 -19.08 -11.17 -8.31
CA ASN A 190 -20.23 -11.85 -8.88
C ASN A 190 -20.76 -12.81 -7.80
N PRO A 191 -21.65 -12.33 -6.91
CA PRO A 191 -21.98 -13.01 -5.67
C PRO A 191 -22.94 -14.17 -5.93
N ASP A 192 -22.60 -15.35 -5.43
CA ASP A 192 -23.47 -16.54 -5.39
C ASP A 192 -24.38 -16.54 -4.14
N VAL A 193 -24.02 -15.75 -3.12
CA VAL A 193 -24.63 -15.74 -1.79
C VAL A 193 -24.94 -14.30 -1.35
N LYS A 194 -26.18 -14.09 -0.91
CA LYS A 194 -26.58 -12.84 -0.27
C LYS A 194 -26.15 -12.81 1.20
N LEU A 195 -25.45 -11.75 1.59
CA LEU A 195 -25.05 -11.52 2.98
C LEU A 195 -26.09 -10.64 3.69
N ASN A 196 -26.42 -11.00 4.94
CA ASN A 196 -27.27 -10.20 5.82
C ASN A 196 -26.42 -9.68 6.98
N VAL A 197 -26.12 -8.39 6.96
CA VAL A 197 -25.17 -7.77 7.87
C VAL A 197 -25.90 -6.95 8.92
N GLN A 198 -25.49 -7.10 10.17
CA GLN A 198 -25.98 -6.34 11.33
C GLN A 198 -24.80 -5.62 11.98
N VAL A 199 -25.01 -4.35 12.35
CA VAL A 199 -24.04 -3.54 13.06
C VAL A 199 -24.62 -3.17 14.43
N MET A 200 -23.84 -3.36 15.48
CA MET A 200 -24.21 -3.02 16.85
C MET A 200 -23.13 -2.18 17.49
N ARG A 201 -23.52 -1.21 18.32
CA ARG A 201 -22.59 -0.42 19.15
C ARG A 201 -22.34 -1.17 20.46
N GLU A 202 -21.08 -1.29 20.83
CA GLU A 202 -20.61 -1.83 22.11
C GLU A 202 -19.62 -0.86 22.75
N THR A 203 -19.58 -0.84 24.08
CA THR A 203 -18.52 -0.16 24.82
C THR A 203 -17.58 -1.22 25.37
N MET A 204 -16.28 -1.11 25.08
CA MET A 204 -15.28 -2.00 25.67
C MET A 204 -15.33 -1.93 27.20
N GLN A 205 -15.20 -3.07 27.85
CA GLN A 205 -15.09 -3.13 29.30
C GLN A 205 -13.67 -2.75 29.73
N GLY A 206 -13.52 -1.68 30.52
CA GLY A 206 -12.24 -1.19 31.03
C GLY A 206 -12.38 0.19 31.69
N SER A 207 -11.39 0.58 32.50
CA SER A 207 -11.32 1.94 33.06
C SER A 207 -10.65 2.87 32.06
N TYR A 208 -11.44 3.54 31.22
CA TYR A 208 -10.94 4.52 30.26
C TYR A 208 -10.76 5.92 30.85
N GLY A 209 -11.08 6.12 32.13
CA GLY A 209 -11.00 7.43 32.81
C GLY A 209 -11.59 8.54 31.94
N ASP A 210 -10.80 9.59 31.72
CA ASP A 210 -11.17 10.76 30.90
C ASP A 210 -11.19 10.47 29.38
N LYS A 211 -10.74 9.29 28.92
CA LYS A 211 -10.68 8.86 27.51
C LYS A 211 -11.78 7.86 27.15
N ALA A 212 -12.97 8.02 27.71
CA ALA A 212 -14.11 7.12 27.51
C ALA A 212 -14.50 6.95 26.02
N ASN A 213 -14.22 7.93 25.17
CA ASN A 213 -14.39 7.87 23.72
C ASN A 213 -13.57 6.73 23.08
N LEU A 214 -12.39 6.40 23.59
CA LEU A 214 -11.56 5.31 23.07
C LEU A 214 -12.16 3.91 23.32
N GLY A 215 -13.11 3.79 24.25
CA GLY A 215 -13.84 2.55 24.52
C GLY A 215 -15.01 2.29 23.56
N ARG A 216 -15.33 3.20 22.63
CA ARG A 216 -16.45 3.06 21.69
C ARG A 216 -16.09 2.07 20.58
N THR A 217 -16.89 1.02 20.43
CA THR A 217 -16.61 -0.06 19.46
C THR A 217 -17.86 -0.55 18.75
N LEU A 218 -17.67 -1.17 17.59
CA LEU A 218 -18.72 -1.79 16.81
C LEU A 218 -18.54 -3.31 16.79
N VAL A 219 -19.67 -3.99 16.64
CA VAL A 219 -19.75 -5.39 16.25
C VAL A 219 -20.42 -5.47 14.88
N ILE A 220 -19.76 -6.16 13.95
CA ILE A 220 -20.33 -6.50 12.65
C ILE A 220 -20.61 -8.01 12.67
N LYS A 221 -21.89 -8.38 12.59
CA LYS A 221 -22.35 -9.77 12.45
C LYS A 221 -22.87 -9.98 11.03
N THR A 222 -22.24 -10.90 10.30
CA THR A 222 -22.56 -11.24 8.91
C THR A 222 -23.16 -12.62 8.85
N ASN A 223 -24.45 -12.72 8.53
CA ASN A 223 -25.18 -13.98 8.44
C ASN A 223 -25.49 -14.32 6.98
N PHE A 224 -25.39 -15.60 6.62
CA PHE A 224 -25.82 -16.08 5.30
C PHE A 224 -26.23 -17.55 5.33
N THR A 225 -26.97 -17.94 4.30
CA THR A 225 -27.30 -19.34 4.01
C THR A 225 -26.59 -19.75 2.73
N LEU A 226 -25.76 -20.79 2.80
CA LEU A 226 -25.05 -21.32 1.66
C LEU A 226 -26.01 -22.11 0.75
N PRO A 227 -26.00 -21.91 -0.58
CA PRO A 227 -26.83 -22.69 -1.50
C PRO A 227 -26.32 -24.13 -1.64
N ASP A 228 -27.21 -25.03 -2.05
CA ASP A 228 -26.94 -26.47 -2.21
C ASP A 228 -25.85 -26.79 -3.24
N SER A 229 -25.59 -25.88 -4.17
CA SER A 229 -24.53 -25.99 -5.18
C SER A 229 -23.12 -25.80 -4.60
N LEU A 230 -22.99 -25.27 -3.38
CA LEU A 230 -21.71 -24.98 -2.73
C LEU A 230 -21.50 -25.89 -1.51
N ILE A 231 -20.23 -26.24 -1.26
CA ILE A 231 -19.84 -27.18 -0.21
C ILE A 231 -19.49 -26.41 1.06
N SER A 232 -20.16 -26.70 2.17
CA SER A 232 -19.95 -26.03 3.47
C SER A 232 -18.50 -26.08 3.97
N ALA A 233 -17.74 -27.12 3.64
CA ALA A 233 -16.32 -27.25 4.02
C ALA A 233 -15.42 -26.18 3.37
N ASN A 234 -15.80 -25.67 2.20
CA ASN A 234 -14.99 -24.74 1.41
C ASN A 234 -15.23 -23.27 1.77
N VAL A 235 -16.15 -22.98 2.68
CA VAL A 235 -16.31 -21.63 3.27
C VAL A 235 -15.10 -21.37 4.17
N ARG A 236 -14.34 -20.32 3.85
CA ARG A 236 -13.04 -20.04 4.50
C ARG A 236 -13.10 -18.90 5.51
N LYS A 237 -13.44 -17.70 5.07
CA LYS A 237 -13.30 -16.48 5.88
C LYS A 237 -14.15 -15.35 5.34
N ILE A 238 -14.32 -14.31 6.15
CA ILE A 238 -14.69 -12.99 5.64
C ILE A 238 -13.53 -12.02 5.78
N GLU A 239 -13.42 -11.07 4.85
CA GLU A 239 -12.58 -9.88 4.99
C GLU A 239 -13.50 -8.65 4.98
N ILE A 240 -13.32 -7.76 5.95
CA ILE A 240 -14.05 -6.50 6.08
C ILE A 240 -13.05 -5.36 5.85
N VAL A 241 -13.22 -4.62 4.76
CA VAL A 241 -12.42 -3.43 4.46
C VAL A 241 -13.20 -2.21 4.96
N LYS A 242 -12.60 -1.46 5.89
CA LYS A 242 -13.11 -0.17 6.35
C LYS A 242 -12.63 0.91 5.39
N ASN A 243 -13.56 1.67 4.82
CA ASN A 243 -13.29 2.78 3.90
C ASN A 243 -12.31 2.38 2.79
N ARG A 244 -11.13 3.00 2.75
CA ARG A 244 -10.07 2.77 1.77
C ARG A 244 -8.91 1.89 2.26
N MET A 245 -9.03 1.28 3.45
CA MET A 245 -7.95 0.51 4.08
C MET A 245 -7.79 -0.91 3.49
N ILE A 246 -7.64 -1.02 2.16
CA ILE A 246 -7.54 -2.30 1.42
C ILE A 246 -6.36 -3.15 1.90
N SER A 247 -5.27 -2.50 2.32
CA SER A 247 -4.04 -3.19 2.78
C SER A 247 -4.13 -3.70 4.22
N ASN A 248 -5.14 -3.28 4.99
CA ASN A 248 -5.32 -3.69 6.38
C ASN A 248 -6.79 -4.10 6.65
N PRO A 249 -7.29 -5.17 6.00
CA PRO A 249 -8.65 -5.63 6.24
C PRO A 249 -8.79 -6.28 7.61
N ILE A 250 -9.99 -6.20 8.17
CA ILE A 250 -10.37 -7.00 9.33
C ILE A 250 -10.72 -8.40 8.84
N VAL A 251 -10.01 -9.42 9.30
CA VAL A 251 -10.21 -10.81 8.87
C VAL A 251 -10.88 -11.62 9.97
N VAL A 252 -11.92 -12.39 9.62
CA VAL A 252 -12.50 -13.43 10.47
C VAL A 252 -12.35 -14.76 9.74
N ASP A 253 -11.33 -15.53 10.10
CA ASP A 253 -11.02 -16.83 9.49
C ASP A 253 -11.70 -17.96 10.26
N ARG A 254 -12.31 -18.90 9.54
CA ARG A 254 -13.00 -20.06 10.14
C ARG A 254 -12.06 -20.95 10.96
N ASN A 255 -10.77 -20.99 10.62
CA ASN A 255 -9.80 -21.81 11.32
C ASN A 255 -9.24 -21.13 12.58
N THR A 256 -9.54 -19.85 12.79
CA THR A 256 -9.07 -19.09 13.96
C THR A 256 -10.25 -18.51 14.71
N ASN A 257 -10.38 -18.89 15.98
CA ASN A 257 -11.45 -18.38 16.83
C ASN A 257 -10.85 -17.63 18.01
N THR A 258 -11.17 -16.35 18.12
CA THR A 258 -10.80 -15.48 19.24
C THR A 258 -12.05 -14.83 19.81
N GLN A 259 -11.95 -14.24 21.00
CA GLN A 259 -13.07 -13.51 21.62
C GLN A 259 -13.61 -12.35 20.76
N GLU A 260 -12.81 -11.84 19.83
CA GLU A 260 -13.15 -10.71 18.98
C GLU A 260 -13.41 -11.10 17.52
N ARG A 261 -12.92 -12.26 17.07
CA ARG A 261 -13.04 -12.75 15.68
C ARG A 261 -13.44 -14.20 15.72
N TYR A 262 -14.70 -14.50 15.39
CA TYR A 262 -15.20 -15.87 15.42
C TYR A 262 -16.33 -16.09 14.44
N TYR A 263 -16.65 -17.36 14.21
CA TYR A 263 -17.78 -17.77 13.39
C TYR A 263 -18.68 -18.76 14.13
N GLU A 264 -19.94 -18.80 13.74
CA GLU A 264 -20.97 -19.74 14.18
C GLU A 264 -21.46 -20.50 12.95
N TRP A 265 -21.66 -21.82 13.07
CA TRP A 265 -22.19 -22.66 12.00
C TRP A 265 -23.18 -23.67 12.59
N ASP A 266 -24.35 -23.82 11.97
CA ASP A 266 -25.42 -24.72 12.41
C ASP A 266 -25.18 -26.21 12.07
N ALA A 267 -23.94 -26.57 11.68
CA ALA A 267 -23.58 -27.85 11.09
C ALA A 267 -24.33 -28.19 9.77
N GLY A 268 -25.08 -27.23 9.21
CA GLY A 268 -25.79 -27.33 7.95
C GLY A 268 -25.28 -26.29 6.96
N ARG A 269 -26.09 -25.27 6.71
CA ARG A 269 -25.85 -24.26 5.67
C ARG A 269 -25.91 -22.82 6.19
N LYS A 270 -26.23 -22.61 7.47
CA LYS A 270 -26.30 -21.26 8.04
C LYS A 270 -25.01 -20.93 8.75
N PHE A 271 -24.40 -19.83 8.33
CA PHE A 271 -23.16 -19.32 8.87
C PHE A 271 -23.36 -17.92 9.41
N SER A 272 -22.66 -17.62 10.49
CA SER A 272 -22.50 -16.27 11.03
C SER A 272 -21.02 -15.99 11.23
N PHE A 273 -20.50 -14.89 10.70
CA PHE A 273 -19.16 -14.39 11.03
C PHE A 273 -19.30 -13.12 11.87
N ILE A 274 -18.56 -13.03 12.98
CA ILE A 274 -18.65 -11.95 13.95
C ILE A 274 -17.27 -11.31 14.12
N ALA A 275 -17.21 -9.99 13.91
CA ALA A 275 -16.06 -9.15 14.23
C ALA A 275 -16.47 -8.11 15.29
N ARG A 276 -15.85 -8.17 16.47
CA ARG A 276 -16.08 -7.26 17.61
C ARG A 276 -14.93 -6.28 17.80
N ASN A 277 -15.05 -5.34 18.74
CA ASN A 277 -13.98 -4.40 19.08
C ASN A 277 -13.46 -3.62 17.83
N LEU A 278 -14.39 -3.20 16.97
CA LEU A 278 -14.04 -2.40 15.80
C LEU A 278 -14.18 -0.92 16.14
N ARG A 279 -13.10 -0.14 16.10
CA ARG A 279 -13.18 1.29 16.39
C ARG A 279 -13.72 2.09 15.19
N PRO A 280 -14.82 2.85 15.35
CA PRO A 280 -15.29 3.78 14.31
C PRO A 280 -14.24 4.82 13.89
N GLY A 281 -13.40 5.29 14.81
CA GLY A 281 -12.50 6.42 14.59
C GLY A 281 -13.27 7.74 14.47
N ASN A 282 -12.67 8.72 13.80
CA ASN A 282 -13.23 10.02 13.46
C ASN A 282 -13.27 10.18 11.94
N GLU A 283 -13.96 11.21 11.44
CA GLU A 283 -13.83 11.60 10.03
C GLU A 283 -12.36 12.00 9.78
N TYR A 284 -11.89 11.70 8.57
CA TYR A 284 -10.56 12.03 8.09
C TYR A 284 -10.37 13.55 7.98
N ARG A 285 -9.16 14.02 8.32
CA ARG A 285 -8.77 15.40 8.01
C ARG A 285 -8.73 15.57 6.50
N GLN A 286 -9.09 16.76 6.02
CA GLN A 286 -9.06 17.08 4.60
C GLN A 286 -8.23 18.33 4.35
N ILE A 287 -7.36 18.26 3.35
CA ILE A 287 -6.77 19.44 2.73
C ILE A 287 -7.43 19.67 1.38
N ASP A 288 -7.85 20.91 1.10
CA ASP A 288 -8.39 21.33 -0.19
C ASP A 288 -7.54 22.46 -0.79
N THR A 289 -6.62 22.10 -1.68
CA THR A 289 -5.73 23.06 -2.35
C THR A 289 -6.33 23.67 -3.61
N ARG A 290 -7.61 23.44 -3.93
CA ARG A 290 -8.24 23.94 -5.16
C ARG A 290 -8.40 25.47 -5.18
N ASN A 291 -8.45 26.11 -4.00
CA ASN A 291 -8.52 27.56 -3.90
C ASN A 291 -7.15 28.22 -4.15
N LEU A 292 -6.99 28.86 -5.30
CA LEU A 292 -5.74 29.51 -5.71
C LEU A 292 -5.34 30.69 -4.82
N SER A 293 -6.31 31.40 -4.22
CA SER A 293 -6.02 32.52 -3.33
C SER A 293 -5.40 32.06 -2.01
N ASN A 294 -5.86 30.92 -1.49
CA ASN A 294 -5.30 30.32 -0.28
C ASN A 294 -4.02 29.53 -0.57
N TYR A 295 -3.89 28.96 -1.77
CA TYR A 295 -2.77 28.08 -2.12
C TYR A 295 -2.07 28.50 -3.43
N PRO A 296 -1.47 29.72 -3.50
CA PRO A 296 -0.93 30.28 -4.74
C PRO A 296 0.48 29.75 -5.11
N THR A 297 1.22 29.21 -4.13
CA THR A 297 2.65 28.86 -4.28
C THR A 297 2.86 27.37 -4.53
N SER A 298 4.06 26.99 -4.96
CA SER A 298 4.47 25.59 -5.14
C SER A 298 4.63 24.84 -3.82
N THR A 299 4.95 25.55 -2.73
CA THR A 299 5.00 25.00 -1.37
C THR A 299 3.95 25.67 -0.53
N VAL A 300 3.13 24.89 0.17
CA VAL A 300 2.01 25.38 0.97
C VAL A 300 1.89 24.58 2.27
N ASP A 301 1.40 25.21 3.33
CA ASP A 301 1.04 24.50 4.55
C ASP A 301 -0.29 23.76 4.35
N ALA A 302 -0.41 22.55 4.90
CA ALA A 302 -1.61 21.74 4.74
C ALA A 302 -2.85 22.45 5.29
N LYS A 303 -2.69 23.07 6.46
CA LYS A 303 -3.65 23.98 7.06
C LYS A 303 -3.16 25.40 6.84
N PHE A 304 -3.91 26.19 6.07
CA PHE A 304 -3.48 27.52 5.65
C PHE A 304 -3.16 28.42 6.86
N GLY A 305 -1.89 28.77 7.03
CA GLY A 305 -1.41 29.66 8.10
C GLY A 305 -1.51 29.08 9.51
N GLU A 306 -1.80 27.79 9.66
CA GLU A 306 -2.03 27.12 10.94
C GLU A 306 -1.29 25.78 11.01
N PHE A 307 -1.50 25.07 12.12
CA PHE A 307 -1.04 23.70 12.35
C PHE A 307 -2.18 22.86 12.90
N ASP A 308 -2.08 21.55 12.72
CA ASP A 308 -3.01 20.59 13.31
C ASP A 308 -2.71 20.38 14.80
N GLN A 309 -3.75 20.02 15.54
CA GLN A 309 -3.67 19.59 16.93
C GLN A 309 -4.38 18.24 17.06
N SER A 310 -4.20 17.56 18.20
CA SER A 310 -4.94 16.33 18.48
C SER A 310 -6.44 16.60 18.51
N ASP A 311 -7.17 15.78 17.76
CA ASP A 311 -8.62 15.76 17.69
C ASP A 311 -9.22 14.61 18.51
N LEU A 312 -8.48 14.16 19.55
CA LEU A 312 -8.95 13.11 20.46
C LEU A 312 -10.38 13.37 20.95
N PHE A 313 -10.74 14.62 21.21
CA PHE A 313 -12.07 15.03 21.67
C PHE A 313 -12.87 15.87 20.68
N THR A 314 -12.33 16.13 19.48
CA THR A 314 -12.94 17.01 18.47
C THR A 314 -13.45 16.17 17.30
N LYS A 315 -14.76 16.13 17.08
CA LYS A 315 -15.32 15.43 15.92
C LYS A 315 -15.18 16.29 14.66
N HIS A 316 -14.71 15.69 13.57
CA HIS A 316 -14.66 16.34 12.25
C HIS A 316 -16.03 16.31 11.53
N PRO A 317 -16.26 17.24 10.59
CA PRO A 317 -17.41 17.17 9.69
C PRO A 317 -17.26 16.00 8.70
N ARG A 318 -18.36 15.64 8.04
CA ARG A 318 -18.40 14.58 7.01
C ARG A 318 -17.35 14.79 5.92
N ASP A 319 -16.78 13.69 5.48
CA ASP A 319 -15.74 13.67 4.45
C ASP A 319 -16.09 12.74 3.26
N PHE A 320 -15.08 12.35 2.47
CA PHE A 320 -15.20 11.40 1.36
C PHE A 320 -14.72 9.98 1.72
N ASN A 321 -14.91 9.55 2.97
CA ASN A 321 -14.49 8.30 3.57
C ASN A 321 -13.04 7.92 3.19
N GLY A 322 -12.13 8.89 3.28
CA GLY A 322 -10.70 8.68 3.00
C GLY A 322 -10.30 8.73 1.52
N SER A 323 -11.21 9.11 0.61
CA SER A 323 -10.86 9.33 -0.80
C SER A 323 -10.14 10.66 -1.06
N SER A 324 -9.75 10.86 -2.32
CA SER A 324 -9.27 12.14 -2.85
C SER A 324 -10.13 12.59 -4.04
N LEU A 325 -10.12 13.90 -4.30
CA LEU A 325 -10.76 14.50 -5.47
C LEU A 325 -9.77 15.48 -6.12
N LEU A 326 -9.21 15.12 -7.27
CA LEU A 326 -8.17 15.93 -7.89
C LEU A 326 -8.77 16.99 -8.81
N LEU A 327 -8.06 18.10 -8.98
CA LEU A 327 -8.44 19.07 -9.99
C LEU A 327 -8.26 18.43 -11.38
N ASN A 328 -9.22 18.67 -12.27
CA ASN A 328 -9.19 18.11 -13.62
C ASN A 328 -7.85 18.42 -14.31
N PHE A 329 -7.23 17.42 -14.94
CA PHE A 329 -5.90 17.54 -15.56
C PHE A 329 -5.82 18.61 -16.66
N LYS A 330 -6.95 18.97 -17.29
CA LYS A 330 -7.02 20.04 -18.31
C LYS A 330 -6.98 21.44 -17.69
N ASN A 331 -7.08 21.56 -16.36
CA ASN A 331 -6.93 22.83 -15.68
C ASN A 331 -5.43 23.19 -15.60
N ALA A 332 -5.06 24.38 -16.09
CA ALA A 332 -3.67 24.84 -16.08
C ALA A 332 -3.10 25.02 -14.67
N ASN A 333 -3.93 25.04 -13.62
CA ASN A 333 -3.51 25.13 -12.23
C ASN A 333 -3.50 23.77 -11.50
N ALA A 334 -3.78 22.66 -12.18
CA ALA A 334 -3.76 21.31 -11.60
C ALA A 334 -2.33 20.76 -11.37
N ASP A 335 -1.42 21.63 -10.94
CA ASP A 335 -0.02 21.29 -10.71
C ASP A 335 0.20 20.62 -9.35
N TYR A 336 1.37 20.01 -9.19
CA TYR A 336 1.82 19.41 -7.95
C TYR A 336 2.39 20.46 -7.01
N GLN A 337 2.02 20.37 -5.73
CA GLN A 337 2.50 21.26 -4.68
C GLN A 337 3.16 20.44 -3.58
N ASN A 338 4.24 20.96 -3.01
CA ASN A 338 4.84 20.45 -1.79
C ASN A 338 3.98 20.90 -0.61
N VAL A 339 3.19 19.98 -0.07
CA VAL A 339 2.28 20.25 1.04
C VAL A 339 2.97 19.91 2.35
N VAL A 340 3.14 20.91 3.22
CA VAL A 340 3.78 20.77 4.53
C VAL A 340 2.72 20.51 5.59
N PHE A 341 2.72 19.30 6.13
CA PHE A 341 1.87 18.90 7.24
C PHE A 341 2.56 19.22 8.56
N LYS A 342 1.83 19.89 9.46
CA LYS A 342 2.34 20.35 10.75
C LYS A 342 1.40 19.92 11.86
N LEU A 343 1.91 19.23 12.88
CA LEU A 343 1.12 18.78 14.03
C LEU A 343 1.79 19.20 15.33
N LYS A 344 1.02 19.89 16.19
CA LYS A 344 1.36 20.07 17.60
C LYS A 344 0.81 18.89 18.40
N ALA A 345 1.63 17.85 18.55
CA ALA A 345 1.24 16.64 19.28
C ALA A 345 1.16 16.91 20.80
N PRO A 346 0.22 16.28 21.53
CA PRO A 346 0.18 16.33 23.00
C PRO A 346 1.43 15.72 23.63
N GLU A 347 1.91 16.27 24.74
CA GLU A 347 3.13 15.80 25.44
C GLU A 347 3.07 14.34 25.88
N ASN A 348 1.87 13.80 26.10
CA ASN A 348 1.66 12.40 26.48
C ASN A 348 1.77 11.41 25.31
N VAL A 349 1.96 11.89 24.07
CA VAL A 349 2.21 11.06 22.89
C VAL A 349 3.71 11.01 22.67
N THR A 350 4.35 9.96 23.17
CA THR A 350 5.80 9.77 23.10
C THR A 350 6.25 8.87 21.95
N LYS A 351 5.30 8.22 21.27
CA LYS A 351 5.58 7.37 20.12
C LYS A 351 5.88 8.22 18.88
N PRO A 352 6.71 7.73 17.94
CA PRO A 352 6.82 8.29 16.60
C PRO A 352 5.44 8.46 15.94
N ILE A 353 5.30 9.54 15.18
CA ILE A 353 4.05 9.91 14.51
C ILE A 353 4.27 9.81 13.00
N PHE A 354 3.38 9.09 12.35
CA PHE A 354 3.38 8.88 10.91
C PHE A 354 2.21 9.61 10.28
N LEU A 355 2.42 10.15 9.09
CA LEU A 355 1.36 10.66 8.23
C LEU A 355 0.89 9.56 7.28
N THR A 356 -0.42 9.41 7.10
CA THR A 356 -0.98 8.51 6.10
C THR A 356 -2.25 9.11 5.50
N GLY A 357 -2.58 8.72 4.28
CA GLY A 357 -3.73 9.30 3.61
C GLY A 357 -4.04 8.70 2.26
N SER A 358 -4.91 9.40 1.54
CA SER A 358 -5.33 9.04 0.18
C SER A 358 -4.17 8.96 -0.82
N PHE A 359 -3.04 9.62 -0.57
CA PHE A 359 -1.87 9.66 -1.46
C PHE A 359 -0.93 8.46 -1.32
N ASN A 360 -1.07 7.64 -0.27
CA ASN A 360 -0.27 6.42 -0.06
C ASN A 360 -1.14 5.19 0.25
N ASP A 361 -2.40 5.22 -0.20
CA ASP A 361 -3.40 4.16 -0.02
C ASP A 361 -3.61 3.73 1.44
N TRP A 362 -3.51 4.70 2.37
CA TRP A 362 -3.64 4.45 3.80
C TRP A 362 -2.65 3.42 4.35
N LYS A 363 -1.49 3.29 3.70
CA LYS A 363 -0.38 2.46 4.17
C LYS A 363 0.43 3.26 5.19
N LEU A 364 0.81 2.60 6.29
CA LEU A 364 1.80 3.12 7.24
C LEU A 364 3.17 2.67 6.76
N LEU A 365 4.02 3.63 6.40
CA LEU A 365 5.35 3.36 5.85
C LEU A 365 6.39 4.26 6.55
N PRO A 366 7.63 3.77 6.79
CA PRO A 366 8.67 4.52 7.50
C PRO A 366 8.99 5.89 6.91
N GLU A 367 8.92 6.04 5.58
CA GLU A 367 9.20 7.30 4.89
C GLU A 367 8.18 8.42 5.17
N TYR A 368 7.05 8.09 5.80
CA TYR A 368 6.07 9.07 6.26
C TYR A 368 6.15 9.36 7.76
N GLU A 369 7.23 8.95 8.43
CA GLU A 369 7.54 9.41 9.79
C GLU A 369 7.74 10.93 9.79
N MET A 370 7.01 11.62 10.67
CA MET A 370 7.16 13.06 10.85
C MET A 370 8.39 13.32 11.72
N TYR A 371 9.18 14.33 11.36
CA TYR A 371 10.31 14.76 12.19
C TYR A 371 9.87 15.90 13.11
N ASP A 372 10.48 15.97 14.30
CA ASP A 372 10.25 17.07 15.24
C ASP A 372 11.12 18.29 14.87
N ASP A 373 10.48 19.43 14.65
CA ASP A 373 11.10 20.75 14.57
C ASP A 373 10.59 21.62 15.73
N LYS A 374 11.36 21.65 16.82
CA LYS A 374 11.14 22.50 18.02
C LYS A 374 9.76 22.27 18.68
N GLY A 375 9.37 21.02 18.83
CA GLY A 375 8.11 20.61 19.44
C GLY A 375 6.92 20.71 18.49
N MET A 376 7.17 20.66 17.18
CA MET A 376 6.17 20.61 16.12
C MET A 376 6.57 19.51 15.14
N MET A 377 5.70 18.54 14.95
CA MET A 377 5.93 17.45 14.00
C MET A 377 5.70 17.99 12.59
N ASN A 378 6.63 17.72 11.68
CA ASN A 378 6.61 18.22 10.31
C ASN A 378 6.90 17.09 9.30
N ILE A 379 6.24 17.17 8.13
CA ILE A 379 6.60 16.40 6.93
C ILE A 379 6.10 17.14 5.69
N SER A 380 6.82 17.06 4.57
CA SER A 380 6.43 17.67 3.31
C SER A 380 6.19 16.60 2.25
N ILE A 381 4.99 16.56 1.67
CA ILE A 381 4.59 15.56 0.66
C ILE A 381 4.20 16.27 -0.65
N PRO A 382 4.72 15.84 -1.81
CA PRO A 382 4.27 16.36 -3.11
C PRO A 382 2.88 15.79 -3.46
N LEU A 383 1.88 16.67 -3.57
CA LEU A 383 0.49 16.30 -3.89
C LEU A 383 -0.01 17.06 -5.11
N LYS A 384 -0.78 16.38 -5.97
CA LYS A 384 -1.50 17.04 -7.06
C LYS A 384 -2.58 17.93 -6.47
N ARG A 385 -2.80 19.12 -7.04
CA ARG A 385 -3.84 20.03 -6.53
C ARG A 385 -5.22 19.35 -6.49
N GLY A 386 -5.89 19.42 -5.35
CA GLY A 386 -7.13 18.68 -5.11
C GLY A 386 -7.52 18.65 -3.64
N VAL A 387 -8.47 17.77 -3.33
CA VAL A 387 -8.86 17.39 -1.98
C VAL A 387 -8.18 16.08 -1.64
N HIS A 388 -7.44 16.04 -0.53
CA HIS A 388 -6.83 14.81 0.00
C HIS A 388 -7.25 14.58 1.43
N ALA A 389 -7.70 13.36 1.72
CA ALA A 389 -7.89 12.91 3.08
C ALA A 389 -6.56 12.40 3.68
N TYR A 390 -6.33 12.69 4.96
CA TYR A 390 -5.14 12.27 5.72
C TYR A 390 -5.43 12.10 7.22
N GLN A 391 -4.56 11.38 7.92
CA GLN A 391 -4.55 11.19 9.38
C GLN A 391 -3.12 11.08 9.91
N TYR A 392 -2.96 11.38 11.20
CA TYR A 392 -1.76 11.15 11.98
C TYR A 392 -1.92 9.88 12.82
N VAL A 393 -0.92 9.01 12.78
CA VAL A 393 -0.95 7.72 13.49
C VAL A 393 0.29 7.60 14.36
N ALA A 394 0.09 7.32 15.64
CA ALA A 394 1.18 7.06 16.57
C ALA A 394 1.53 5.57 16.52
N ALA A 395 2.78 5.22 16.24
CA ALA A 395 3.18 3.81 16.11
C ALA A 395 4.62 3.58 16.57
N ASP A 396 4.94 2.34 16.92
CA ASP A 396 6.30 1.93 17.24
C ASP A 396 7.02 1.54 15.93
N ILE A 397 8.30 1.90 15.81
CA ILE A 397 9.14 1.55 14.66
C ILE A 397 10.39 0.79 15.09
N ASN A 398 10.66 -0.33 14.43
CA ASN A 398 11.86 -1.15 14.64
C ASN A 398 12.49 -1.47 13.27
N GLY A 399 13.47 -0.67 12.86
CA GLY A 399 13.97 -0.69 11.48
C GLY A 399 12.85 -0.31 10.52
N ASP A 400 12.59 -1.14 9.51
CA ASP A 400 11.52 -0.87 8.52
C ASP A 400 10.13 -1.39 8.94
N LYS A 401 10.00 -1.93 10.16
CA LYS A 401 8.75 -2.54 10.64
C LYS A 401 8.03 -1.62 11.61
N ILE A 402 6.82 -1.23 11.22
CA ILE A 402 5.87 -0.48 12.06
C ILE A 402 4.96 -1.46 12.80
N SER A 403 4.76 -1.25 14.10
CA SER A 403 3.86 -2.04 14.94
C SER A 403 3.09 -1.19 15.95
N ASN A 404 2.06 -1.76 16.57
CA ASN A 404 1.27 -1.10 17.63
C ASN A 404 0.73 0.28 17.23
N ALA A 405 0.29 0.40 15.98
CA ALA A 405 -0.32 1.62 15.47
C ALA A 405 -1.62 1.96 16.22
N ASP A 406 -1.68 3.18 16.73
CA ASP A 406 -2.82 3.77 17.41
C ASP A 406 -3.28 4.98 16.59
N TRP A 407 -4.41 4.81 15.92
CA TRP A 407 -5.02 5.84 15.07
C TRP A 407 -5.83 6.82 15.91
N GLU A 408 -6.45 6.34 16.98
CA GLU A 408 -7.45 7.11 17.73
C GLU A 408 -6.83 8.05 18.77
N ILE A 409 -5.59 7.83 19.20
CA ILE A 409 -4.93 8.69 20.20
C ILE A 409 -4.76 10.14 19.72
N LEU A 410 -4.62 10.35 18.41
CA LEU A 410 -4.54 11.69 17.80
C LEU A 410 -5.82 12.10 17.11
N GLU A 411 -6.57 11.16 16.51
CA GLU A 411 -7.75 11.48 15.70
C GLU A 411 -9.08 11.35 16.44
N GLY A 412 -9.12 10.67 17.58
CA GLY A 412 -10.34 10.44 18.33
C GLY A 412 -11.17 9.25 17.82
N ASN A 413 -12.30 9.00 18.49
CA ASN A 413 -13.16 7.84 18.24
C ASN A 413 -14.62 8.16 18.58
N PHE A 414 -15.51 8.13 17.58
CA PHE A 414 -16.90 8.60 17.69
C PHE A 414 -17.88 7.63 17.02
N PHE A 415 -19.02 7.37 17.67
CA PHE A 415 -20.03 6.45 17.13
C PHE A 415 -20.80 7.03 15.93
N GLU A 416 -20.78 8.35 15.85
CA GLU A 416 -21.43 9.17 14.85
C GLU A 416 -20.56 9.31 13.60
N THR A 417 -19.34 8.77 13.60
CA THR A 417 -18.45 8.77 12.43
C THR A 417 -19.04 7.90 11.32
N GLU A 418 -19.19 8.49 10.16
CA GLU A 418 -19.61 7.81 8.95
C GLU A 418 -18.45 6.98 8.42
N ASN A 419 -18.71 5.70 8.19
CA ASN A 419 -17.73 4.79 7.61
C ASN A 419 -18.48 3.87 6.65
N GLU A 420 -17.82 3.49 5.58
CA GLU A 420 -18.25 2.42 4.69
C GLU A 420 -17.48 1.13 5.06
N TYR A 421 -18.19 0.03 5.23
CA TYR A 421 -17.57 -1.29 5.39
C TYR A 421 -17.94 -2.19 4.21
N TYR A 422 -16.92 -2.73 3.56
CA TYR A 422 -17.02 -3.65 2.43
C TYR A 422 -16.68 -5.05 2.91
N ILE A 423 -17.67 -5.95 2.88
CA ILE A 423 -17.59 -7.28 3.46
C ILE A 423 -17.55 -8.30 2.33
N PHE A 424 -16.48 -9.09 2.28
CA PHE A 424 -16.23 -10.09 1.24
C PHE A 424 -16.21 -11.49 1.86
N LEU A 425 -17.04 -12.40 1.37
CA LEU A 425 -17.08 -13.80 1.78
C LEU A 425 -16.24 -14.66 0.83
N TYR A 426 -15.18 -15.27 1.35
CA TYR A 426 -14.25 -16.10 0.58
C TYR A 426 -14.58 -17.59 0.67
N TYR A 427 -14.45 -18.24 -0.48
CA TYR A 427 -14.71 -19.65 -0.69
C TYR A 427 -13.60 -20.28 -1.51
N GLU A 428 -13.22 -21.51 -1.16
CA GLU A 428 -12.25 -22.30 -1.90
C GLU A 428 -12.93 -23.05 -3.04
N SER A 429 -12.81 -22.52 -4.26
CA SER A 429 -13.29 -23.23 -5.45
C SER A 429 -12.32 -24.34 -5.81
N GLN A 430 -12.84 -25.51 -6.18
CA GLN A 430 -12.07 -26.63 -6.72
C GLN A 430 -12.02 -26.60 -8.26
N GLU A 431 -12.72 -25.65 -8.88
CA GLU A 431 -12.72 -25.47 -10.33
C GLU A 431 -11.34 -25.01 -10.81
N LYS A 432 -11.00 -25.34 -12.07
CA LYS A 432 -9.79 -24.82 -12.75
C LYS A 432 -8.48 -25.01 -11.98
N GLY A 433 -8.39 -26.08 -11.20
CA GLY A 433 -7.18 -26.41 -10.42
C GLY A 433 -7.10 -25.78 -9.03
N GLY A 434 -8.19 -25.17 -8.55
CA GLY A 434 -8.27 -24.64 -7.20
C GLY A 434 -7.95 -23.14 -7.14
N TYR A 435 -8.86 -22.34 -6.56
CA TYR A 435 -8.62 -20.92 -6.31
C TYR A 435 -9.58 -20.34 -5.26
N ASN A 436 -9.20 -19.20 -4.68
CA ASN A 436 -10.04 -18.46 -3.75
C ASN A 436 -10.97 -17.56 -4.55
N LYS A 437 -12.28 -17.74 -4.36
CA LYS A 437 -13.35 -16.97 -4.99
C LYS A 437 -14.07 -16.14 -3.94
N ILE A 438 -14.48 -14.92 -4.28
CA ILE A 438 -15.46 -14.19 -3.49
C ILE A 438 -16.86 -14.62 -3.93
N ILE A 439 -17.64 -15.19 -3.02
CA ILE A 439 -18.99 -15.71 -3.29
C ILE A 439 -20.10 -14.87 -2.66
N GLY A 440 -19.75 -13.90 -1.82
CA GLY A 440 -20.72 -13.00 -1.20
C GLY A 440 -20.10 -11.64 -0.95
N PHE A 441 -20.92 -10.61 -1.08
CA PHE A 441 -20.52 -9.22 -0.91
C PHE A 441 -21.63 -8.42 -0.23
N ALA A 442 -21.24 -7.50 0.64
CA ALA A 442 -22.13 -6.48 1.18
C ALA A 442 -21.35 -5.19 1.44
N LYS A 443 -21.98 -4.07 1.10
CA LYS A 443 -21.57 -2.73 1.50
C LYS A 443 -22.54 -2.21 2.54
N ILE A 444 -22.03 -1.78 3.69
CA ILE A 444 -22.81 -1.15 4.75
C ILE A 444 -22.22 0.21 5.11
N ARG A 445 -23.05 1.10 5.66
CA ARG A 445 -22.62 2.40 6.19
C ARG A 445 -22.96 2.51 7.67
N THR A 446 -22.09 3.12 8.46
CA THR A 446 -22.32 3.46 9.87
C THR A 446 -22.42 4.97 10.07
N GLY A 447 -22.54 5.43 11.32
CA GLY A 447 -22.61 6.86 11.67
C GLY A 447 -24.03 7.40 11.81
N ALA A 448 -24.96 6.94 10.98
CA ALA A 448 -26.39 7.30 11.02
C ALA A 448 -27.27 6.35 11.87
N LEU A 449 -26.66 5.41 12.59
CA LEU A 449 -27.35 4.41 13.43
C LEU A 449 -28.00 5.00 14.68
#